data_AF-A0A974S992-F1
#
_entry.id   AF-A0A974S992-F1
#
_cell.length_a   1.000
_cell.length_b   1.000
_cell.length_c   1.000
_cell.angle_alpha   90.00
_cell.angle_beta   90.00
_cell.angle_gamma   90.00
#
_symmetry.space_group_name_H-M   'P 1'
#
loop_
_entity.id
_entity.type
_entity.pdbx_description
1 polymer ?
#
loop_
_entity_poly.entity_id
_entity_poly.type
_entity_poly.pdbx_seq_one_letter_code
_entity_poly.pdbx_strand_id
1 'polypeptide(L)'
;METYPADLEAVRAEMRAVATRLAAGQITSEMLEAARTPMLSGARAEAATNAWWAEALSGSAHHDEWLQDALHQEDRIKAVTLAQVKAAAATWLAHDPIVAVIRPAPRPQEGAR
;
A
#
# COMPACT_ATOMS: atom_id res chain seq x y z
N MET A 1 -9.47 -3.52 6.06
CA MET A 1 -10.81 -3.07 5.64
C MET A 1 -11.82 -3.89 6.41
N GLU A 2 -12.76 -3.22 7.05
CA GLU A 2 -13.82 -3.85 7.84
C GLU A 2 -15.12 -3.76 7.05
N THR A 3 -15.93 -4.82 7.12
CA THR A 3 -17.23 -4.88 6.46
C THR A 3 -18.16 -5.79 7.24
N TYR A 4 -19.47 -5.62 7.07
CA TYR A 4 -20.42 -6.54 7.65
C TYR A 4 -20.29 -7.92 6.99
N PRO A 5 -20.52 -9.02 7.73
CA PRO A 5 -20.41 -10.37 7.17
C PRO A 5 -21.26 -10.60 5.92
N ALA A 6 -22.42 -9.92 5.84
CA ALA A 6 -23.33 -10.02 4.70
C ALA A 6 -22.78 -9.36 3.42
N ASP A 7 -21.91 -8.35 3.55
CA ASP A 7 -21.40 -7.57 2.42
C ASP A 7 -20.06 -8.10 1.89
N LEU A 8 -19.48 -9.11 2.55
CA LEU A 8 -18.13 -9.60 2.26
C LEU A 8 -17.91 -9.93 0.78
N GLU A 9 -18.85 -10.64 0.15
CA GLU A 9 -18.69 -11.05 -1.24
C GLU A 9 -18.89 -9.90 -2.22
N ALA A 10 -19.78 -8.94 -1.90
CA ALA A 10 -19.92 -7.72 -2.69
C ALA A 10 -18.63 -6.90 -2.65
N VAL A 11 -18.06 -6.72 -1.45
CA VAL A 11 -16.80 -6.01 -1.27
C VAL A 11 -15.64 -6.72 -1.98
N ARG A 12 -15.56 -8.05 -1.90
CA ARG A 12 -14.56 -8.85 -2.63
C ARG A 12 -14.67 -8.63 -4.13
N ALA A 13 -15.88 -8.63 -4.68
CA ALA A 13 -16.13 -8.40 -6.10
C ALA A 13 -15.71 -6.99 -6.53
N GLU A 14 -16.07 -5.96 -5.76
CA GLU A 14 -15.69 -4.58 -6.04
C GLU A 14 -14.17 -4.37 -5.99
N MET A 15 -13.48 -4.94 -4.99
CA MET A 15 -12.01 -4.88 -4.93
C MET A 15 -11.36 -5.48 -6.18
N ARG A 16 -11.88 -6.61 -6.67
CA ARG A 16 -11.41 -7.23 -7.92
C ARG A 16 -11.69 -6.34 -9.12
N ALA A 17 -12.89 -5.76 -9.21
CA ALA A 17 -13.25 -4.86 -10.30
C ALA A 17 -12.34 -3.62 -10.34
N VAL A 18 -12.03 -3.03 -9.18
CA VAL A 18 -11.07 -1.94 -9.06
C VAL A 18 -9.69 -2.37 -9.55
N ALA A 19 -9.17 -3.51 -9.06
CA ALA A 19 -7.86 -4.01 -9.47
C ALA A 19 -7.76 -4.23 -10.99
N THR A 20 -8.78 -4.85 -11.60
CA THR A 20 -8.86 -5.04 -13.06
C THR A 20 -8.86 -3.72 -13.82
N ARG A 21 -9.65 -2.73 -13.36
CA ARG A 21 -9.69 -1.39 -13.96
C ARG A 21 -8.33 -0.69 -13.92
N LEU A 22 -7.63 -0.77 -12.79
CA LEU A 22 -6.30 -0.17 -12.61
C LEU A 22 -5.26 -0.89 -13.47
N ALA A 23 -5.29 -2.23 -13.52
CA ALA A 23 -4.43 -3.04 -14.38
C ALA A 23 -4.63 -2.71 -15.87
N ALA A 24 -5.86 -2.39 -16.27
CA ALA A 24 -6.20 -1.96 -17.62
C ALA A 24 -5.79 -0.50 -17.94
N GLY A 25 -5.09 0.18 -17.03
CA GLY A 25 -4.50 1.50 -17.29
C GLY A 25 -5.40 2.69 -16.98
N GLN A 26 -6.48 2.50 -16.20
CA GLN A 26 -7.39 3.58 -15.77
C GLN A 26 -6.82 4.50 -14.68
N ILE A 27 -5.51 4.42 -14.41
CA ILE A 27 -4.81 5.36 -13.52
C ILE A 27 -4.64 6.70 -14.25
N THR A 28 -5.07 7.80 -13.62
CA THR A 28 -4.96 9.15 -14.19
C THR A 28 -3.79 9.93 -13.57
N SER A 29 -3.40 11.03 -14.22
CA SER A 29 -2.41 11.96 -13.64
C SER A 29 -2.91 12.57 -12.34
N GLU A 30 -4.20 12.89 -12.25
CA GLU A 30 -4.82 13.41 -11.03
C GLU A 30 -4.69 12.42 -9.86
N MET A 31 -4.95 11.13 -10.09
CA MET A 31 -4.75 10.09 -9.07
C MET A 31 -3.30 10.00 -8.61
N LEU A 32 -2.33 10.11 -9.54
CA LEU A 32 -0.91 10.13 -9.21
C LEU A 32 -0.56 11.33 -8.33
N GLU A 33 -0.95 12.54 -8.72
CA GLU A 33 -0.62 13.75 -7.96
C GLU A 33 -1.33 13.80 -6.60
N ALA A 34 -2.58 13.32 -6.54
CA ALA A 34 -3.33 13.17 -5.30
C ALA A 34 -2.64 12.21 -4.32
N ALA A 35 -2.05 11.12 -4.82
CA ALA A 35 -1.27 10.18 -4.01
C ALA A 35 0.12 10.74 -3.64
N ARG A 36 0.79 11.46 -4.55
CA ARG A 36 2.15 11.99 -4.36
C ARG A 36 2.23 12.98 -3.21
N THR A 37 1.23 13.85 -3.09
CA THR A 37 1.22 14.95 -2.10
C THR A 37 1.37 14.47 -0.65
N PRO A 38 0.51 13.55 -0.13
CA PRO A 38 0.66 13.04 1.22
C PRO A 38 1.94 12.21 1.40
N MET A 39 2.41 11.50 0.37
CA MET A 39 3.67 10.74 0.46
C MET A 39 4.88 11.66 0.68
N LEU A 40 4.97 12.76 -0.06
CA LEU A 40 6.04 13.75 0.12
C LEU A 40 5.96 14.43 1.49
N SER A 41 4.74 14.72 1.96
CA SER A 41 4.55 15.27 3.30
C SER A 41 4.99 14.30 4.40
N GLY A 42 4.67 13.01 4.25
CA GLY A 42 5.09 11.95 5.17
C GLY A 42 6.61 11.78 5.21
N ALA A 43 7.25 11.65 4.04
CA ALA A 43 8.70 11.51 3.94
C ALA A 43 9.47 12.66 4.62
N ARG A 44 8.98 13.90 4.45
CA ARG A 44 9.57 15.08 5.12
C ARG A 44 9.38 15.05 6.63
N ALA A 45 8.21 14.61 7.10
CA ALA A 45 7.92 14.49 8.52
C ALA A 45 8.79 13.41 9.17
N GLU A 46 8.96 12.26 8.52
CA GLU A 46 9.81 11.15 8.99
C GLU A 46 11.27 11.60 9.08
N ALA A 47 11.80 12.20 8.02
CA ALA A 47 13.17 12.72 7.94
C ALA A 47 13.49 13.82 8.98
N ALA A 48 12.48 14.44 9.61
CA ALA A 48 12.67 15.39 10.69
C ALA A 48 12.88 14.73 12.06
N THR A 49 12.79 13.40 12.17
CA THR A 49 12.86 12.69 13.45
C THR A 49 14.17 11.92 13.62
N ASN A 50 14.73 11.95 14.83
CA ASN A 50 15.92 11.16 15.16
C ASN A 50 15.65 9.65 15.10
N ALA A 51 14.41 9.22 15.38
CA ALA A 51 14.03 7.80 15.33
C ALA A 51 14.19 7.24 13.91
N TRP A 52 13.73 7.98 12.90
CA TRP A 52 13.88 7.61 11.50
C TRP A 52 15.35 7.47 11.09
N TRP A 53 16.19 8.46 11.44
CA TRP A 53 17.61 8.40 11.14
C TRP A 53 18.35 7.28 11.89
N ALA A 54 17.97 7.02 13.14
CA ALA A 54 18.52 5.91 13.90
C ALA A 54 18.22 4.57 13.23
N GLU A 55 16.99 4.37 12.74
CA GLU A 55 16.61 3.17 11.99
C GLU A 55 17.41 3.06 10.69
N ALA A 56 17.44 4.12 9.87
CA ALA A 56 18.18 4.14 8.61
C ALA A 56 19.68 3.85 8.78
N LEU A 57 20.32 4.42 9.82
CA LEU A 57 21.75 4.23 10.09
C LEU A 57 22.06 2.89 10.77
N SER A 58 21.13 2.33 11.53
CA SER A 58 21.36 1.07 12.26
C SER A 58 21.61 -0.12 11.33
N GLY A 59 20.95 -0.14 10.16
CA GLY A 59 21.13 -1.18 9.16
C GLY A 59 22.17 -0.87 8.09
N SER A 60 22.57 0.40 7.94
CA SER A 60 23.43 0.84 6.83
C SER A 60 24.87 0.35 6.92
N ALA A 61 25.31 -0.24 8.04
CA ALA A 61 26.65 -0.82 8.15
C ALA A 61 26.82 -2.11 7.33
N HIS A 62 25.72 -2.78 6.97
CA HIS A 62 25.71 -4.01 6.17
C HIS A 62 24.87 -3.89 4.89
N HIS A 63 24.06 -2.83 4.80
CA HIS A 63 23.12 -2.57 3.72
C HIS A 63 23.19 -1.10 3.32
N ASP A 64 24.23 -0.72 2.59
CA ASP A 64 24.45 0.66 2.09
C ASP A 64 23.21 1.20 1.36
N GLU A 65 22.45 0.32 0.71
CA GLU A 65 21.21 0.65 0.00
C GLU A 65 20.16 1.30 0.92
N TRP A 66 20.10 0.98 2.20
CA TRP A 66 19.09 1.56 3.11
C TRP A 66 19.34 3.03 3.40
N LEU A 67 20.61 3.42 3.54
CA LEU A 67 20.98 4.82 3.70
C LEU A 67 20.73 5.59 2.40
N GLN A 68 21.04 4.99 1.24
CA GLN A 68 20.74 5.60 -0.05
C GLN A 68 19.24 5.77 -0.28
N ASP A 69 18.43 4.82 0.16
CA ASP A 69 16.98 4.89 0.09
C ASP A 69 16.45 6.03 0.95
N ALA A 70 16.95 6.16 2.19
CA ALA A 70 16.57 7.26 3.08
C ALA A 70 16.97 8.63 2.53
N LEU A 71 18.19 8.78 2.00
CA LEU A 71 18.69 10.05 1.46
C LEU A 71 17.95 10.49 0.19
N HIS A 72 17.54 9.54 -0.65
CA HIS A 72 16.95 9.82 -1.95
C HIS A 72 15.44 9.57 -2.02
N GLN A 73 14.80 9.28 -0.88
CA GLN A 73 13.37 8.92 -0.82
C GLN A 73 12.48 9.98 -1.49
N GLU A 74 12.65 11.26 -1.15
CA GLU A 74 11.82 12.35 -1.68
C GLU A 74 11.99 12.48 -3.21
N ASP A 75 13.22 12.45 -3.69
CA ASP A 75 13.53 12.59 -5.11
C ASP A 75 13.02 11.40 -5.92
N ARG A 76 13.10 10.19 -5.36
CA ARG A 76 12.53 8.99 -5.97
C ARG A 76 11.01 9.08 -6.08
N ILE A 77 10.31 9.56 -5.04
CA ILE A 77 8.86 9.80 -5.08
C ILE A 77 8.51 10.84 -6.16
N LYS A 78 9.29 11.92 -6.29
CA LYS A 78 9.11 12.94 -7.35
C LYS A 78 9.37 12.38 -8.75
N ALA A 79 10.33 11.48 -8.90
CA ALA A 79 10.70 10.92 -10.19
C ALA A 79 9.68 9.91 -10.74
N VAL A 80 8.75 9.40 -9.92
CA VAL A 80 7.72 8.46 -10.38
C VAL A 80 6.83 9.10 -11.44
N THR A 81 6.76 8.43 -12.59
CA THR A 81 5.93 8.83 -13.73
C THR A 81 4.63 8.04 -13.79
N LEU A 82 3.60 8.63 -14.41
CA LEU A 82 2.34 7.94 -14.66
C LEU A 82 2.51 6.65 -15.47
N ALA A 83 3.43 6.65 -16.43
CA ALA A 83 3.72 5.47 -17.25
C ALA A 83 4.28 4.30 -16.42
N GLN A 84 5.23 4.58 -15.51
CA GLN A 84 5.78 3.56 -14.61
C GLN A 84 4.69 2.98 -13.69
N VAL A 85 3.81 3.83 -13.15
CA VAL A 85 2.71 3.37 -12.29
C VAL A 85 1.73 2.48 -13.07
N LYS A 86 1.38 2.85 -14.31
CA LYS A 86 0.54 2.01 -15.17
C LYS A 86 1.20 0.67 -15.49
N ALA A 87 2.49 0.68 -15.82
CA ALA A 87 3.23 -0.55 -16.11
C ALA A 87 3.30 -1.46 -14.87
N ALA A 88 3.56 -0.89 -13.70
CA ALA A 88 3.54 -1.62 -12.44
C ALA A 88 2.15 -2.20 -12.14
N ALA A 89 1.08 -1.41 -12.30
CA ALA A 89 -0.29 -1.88 -12.10
C ALA A 89 -0.65 -3.04 -13.04
N ALA A 90 -0.29 -2.93 -14.33
CA ALA A 90 -0.51 -3.99 -15.31
C ALA A 90 0.26 -5.27 -14.98
N THR A 91 1.41 -5.16 -14.32
CA THR A 91 2.23 -6.31 -13.90
C THR A 91 1.65 -6.95 -12.63
N TRP A 92 1.46 -6.15 -11.58
CA TRP A 92 1.18 -6.66 -10.24
C TRP A 92 -0.30 -6.96 -9.97
N LEU A 93 -1.21 -6.22 -10.61
CA LEU A 93 -2.65 -6.40 -10.39
C LEU A 93 -3.30 -7.38 -11.37
N ALA A 94 -2.55 -7.88 -12.36
CA ALA A 94 -3.05 -8.87 -13.32
C ALA A 94 -3.11 -10.30 -12.77
N HIS A 95 -2.41 -10.57 -11.67
CA HIS A 95 -2.38 -11.89 -11.05
C HIS A 95 -3.58 -12.11 -10.12
N ASP A 96 -3.96 -13.39 -9.95
CA ASP A 96 -4.97 -13.75 -8.97
C ASP A 96 -4.51 -13.38 -7.54
N PRO A 97 -5.31 -12.62 -6.78
CA PRO A 97 -4.89 -12.13 -5.48
C PRO A 97 -4.98 -13.22 -4.42
N ILE A 98 -4.07 -13.17 -3.46
CA ILE A 98 -4.19 -13.89 -2.20
C ILE A 98 -5.29 -13.22 -1.37
N VAL A 99 -6.31 -13.97 -0.96
CA VAL A 99 -7.43 -13.44 -0.17
C VAL A 99 -7.49 -14.13 1.19
N ALA A 100 -7.28 -13.35 2.26
CA ALA A 100 -7.47 -13.78 3.64
C ALA A 100 -8.73 -13.14 4.22
N VAL A 101 -9.61 -13.94 4.81
CA VAL A 101 -10.83 -13.48 5.49
C VAL A 101 -10.76 -13.87 6.95
N ILE A 102 -10.77 -12.88 7.84
CA ILE A 102 -10.76 -13.09 9.28
C ILE A 102 -12.14 -12.72 9.81
N ARG A 103 -12.74 -13.62 10.60
CA ARG A 103 -14.06 -13.43 11.20
C ARG A 103 -13.97 -13.62 12.71
N PRO A 104 -14.77 -12.90 13.51
CA PRO A 104 -14.91 -13.19 14.93
C PRO A 104 -15.33 -14.65 15.14
N ALA A 105 -14.81 -15.28 16.19
CA ALA A 105 -15.27 -16.61 16.59
C ALA A 105 -16.78 -16.56 16.93
N PRO A 106 -17.55 -17.62 16.60
CA PRO A 106 -18.94 -17.70 17.04
C PRO A 106 -18.98 -17.64 18.57
N ARG A 107 -19.90 -16.86 19.12
CA ARG A 107 -20.09 -16.77 20.58
C ARG A 107 -20.51 -18.15 21.10
N PRO A 108 -19.88 -18.70 22.15
CA PRO A 108 -20.35 -19.92 22.79
C PRO A 108 -21.82 -19.74 23.20
N GLN A 109 -22.67 -20.71 22.87
CA GLN A 109 -24.05 -20.68 23.35
C GLN A 109 -24.05 -20.94 24.87
N GLU A 110 -24.36 -19.91 25.66
CA GLU A 110 -24.73 -20.10 27.07
C GLU A 110 -26.08 -20.83 27.11
N GLY A 111 -26.08 -22.14 27.39
CA GLY A 111 -27.34 -22.87 27.54
C GLY A 111 -27.35 -24.39 27.39
N ALA A 112 -26.20 -25.09 27.34
CA ALA A 112 -26.20 -26.55 27.50
C ALA A 112 -25.85 -26.93 28.95
N ARG A 113 -26.85 -26.87 29.82
CA ARG A 113 -26.88 -27.58 31.11
C ARG A 113 -28.23 -28.27 31.25
#